data_AF-A0A3Q1FGT7-F1
#
_entry.id   AF-A0A3Q1FGT7-F1
#
_cell.length_a   1.000
_cell.length_b   1.000
_cell.length_c   1.000
_cell.angle_alpha   90.00
_cell.angle_beta   90.00
_cell.angle_gamma   90.00
#
_symmetry.space_group_name_H-M   'P 1'
#
loop_
_entity.id
_entity.type
_entity.pdbx_description
1 polymer ?
#
loop_
_entity_poly.entity_id
_entity_poly.type
_entity_poly.pdbx_seq_one_letter_code
_entity_poly.pdbx_strand_id
1 'polypeptide(L)'
;MSSHVYNVSLQLCGELSPFQSEAMGAGLEQCVVGHPASVTIVTRDKSGGACKSGNAILSAEVFTPDGSIVDGEIVDHKNGTYEFVYIVPKEGDFSLALRLYDQHIKGSPFKLTITRPAGIGSSEGAKRRGKSPGQKKKGSKRASSALGTPRRKTQNPIEDDLIFRIGTKGRNKGEFTNLQGVAASSTGRILIADSNNQCVQVIFSNEGEFKSRFGVRGRSPGQLQRPTGVAVHPSGDIIIADYDNKWVSIFSCEGKFKAKLGSGRLMGPKGVSVDENGHVIVVDNKACTVFIFQLTGKLITKFGSRGNGDKQFAGPHFAAVNKNNEIIVTDFHNHSVKVFTPEGELVLKFGSNGEGNGQFNAPTGVAVDINGNIIVADWGNRFVDMFLMAAAPSYPTSTHQQTLCTGLKVWL
;
A
#
# COMPACT_ATOMS: atom_id res chain seq x y z
N MET A 1 -51.61 -5.48 12.06
CA MET A 1 -51.44 -4.15 11.44
C MET A 1 -50.09 -3.62 11.87
N SER A 2 -49.15 -3.59 10.93
CA SER A 2 -47.75 -3.22 11.16
C SER A 2 -47.62 -1.70 11.29
N SER A 3 -47.21 -1.21 12.45
CA SER A 3 -46.86 0.21 12.65
C SER A 3 -45.38 0.40 12.35
N HIS A 4 -45.09 0.94 11.15
CA HIS A 4 -43.79 1.46 10.78
C HIS A 4 -43.53 2.76 11.54
N VAL A 5 -42.68 2.68 12.55
CA VAL A 5 -42.04 3.85 13.17
C VAL A 5 -40.88 4.23 12.26
N TYR A 6 -41.07 5.22 11.40
CA TYR A 6 -39.95 5.87 10.72
C TYR A 6 -39.18 6.70 11.74
N ASN A 7 -37.95 6.25 12.00
CA ASN A 7 -36.97 6.94 12.83
C ASN A 7 -36.74 8.37 12.32
N VAL A 8 -36.88 9.31 13.25
CA VAL A 8 -36.44 10.69 13.13
C VAL A 8 -34.91 10.68 13.17
N SER A 9 -34.25 10.94 12.05
CA SER A 9 -32.80 11.07 11.97
C SER A 9 -32.41 12.37 11.24
N LEU A 10 -31.90 13.31 12.02
CA LEU A 10 -30.98 14.40 11.66
C LEU A 10 -31.24 15.14 10.34
N GLN A 11 -32.07 16.17 10.46
CA GLN A 11 -31.95 17.39 9.68
C GLN A 11 -30.76 18.20 10.24
N LEU A 12 -29.61 18.24 9.55
CA LEU A 12 -28.54 19.24 9.70
C LEU A 12 -27.43 19.05 8.65
N CYS A 13 -27.79 19.22 7.37
CA CYS A 13 -26.90 19.79 6.36
C CYS A 13 -27.79 20.57 5.40
N GLY A 14 -27.40 21.79 5.02
CA GLY A 14 -28.18 22.62 4.09
C GLY A 14 -28.62 21.81 2.88
N GLU A 15 -29.89 21.94 2.49
CA GLU A 15 -30.61 21.05 1.58
C GLU A 15 -29.75 20.55 0.40
N LEU A 16 -29.23 19.32 0.51
CA LEU A 16 -28.50 18.69 -0.57
C LEU A 16 -29.42 18.54 -1.77
N SER A 17 -28.88 18.75 -2.96
CA SER A 17 -29.60 18.62 -4.22
C SER A 17 -29.11 17.39 -4.98
N PRO A 18 -29.94 16.33 -5.11
CA PRO A 18 -29.61 15.17 -5.94
C PRO A 18 -29.26 15.57 -7.37
N PHE A 19 -30.05 16.46 -7.97
CA PHE A 19 -29.88 16.91 -9.35
C PHE A 19 -28.64 17.78 -9.60
N GLN A 20 -28.04 18.35 -8.54
CA GLN A 20 -26.75 19.06 -8.64
C GLN A 20 -25.59 18.14 -8.28
N SER A 21 -25.82 17.07 -7.52
CA SER A 21 -24.77 16.15 -7.11
C SER A 21 -24.27 15.34 -8.31
N GLU A 22 -22.97 15.12 -8.38
CA GLU A 22 -22.29 14.58 -9.56
C GLU A 22 -21.48 13.34 -9.19
N ALA A 23 -21.30 12.44 -10.16
CA ALA A 23 -20.41 11.29 -10.04
C ALA A 23 -19.34 11.31 -11.14
N MET A 24 -18.14 10.87 -10.80
CA MET A 24 -16.98 10.81 -11.69
C MET A 24 -16.04 9.67 -11.27
N GLY A 25 -15.19 9.20 -12.18
CA GLY A 25 -14.19 8.18 -11.89
C GLY A 25 -14.16 7.07 -12.93
N ALA A 26 -13.07 6.30 -12.94
CA ALA A 26 -12.84 5.23 -13.92
C ALA A 26 -13.96 4.19 -13.92
N GLY A 27 -14.64 3.97 -12.78
CA GLY A 27 -15.80 3.08 -12.70
C GLY A 27 -16.98 3.51 -13.57
N LEU A 28 -17.09 4.77 -14.00
CA LEU A 28 -18.15 5.18 -14.95
C LEU A 28 -17.78 4.97 -16.41
N GLU A 29 -16.50 4.80 -16.73
CA GLU A 29 -15.98 4.86 -18.10
C GLU A 29 -15.35 3.55 -18.57
N GLN A 30 -14.62 2.87 -17.68
CA GLN A 30 -13.83 1.67 -18.01
C GLN A 30 -13.86 0.68 -16.85
N CYS A 31 -14.68 -0.36 -16.97
CA CYS A 31 -14.70 -1.46 -16.02
C CYS A 31 -14.14 -2.74 -16.64
N VAL A 32 -13.33 -3.46 -15.86
CA VAL A 32 -12.76 -4.75 -16.24
C VAL A 32 -13.37 -5.84 -15.38
N VAL A 33 -13.73 -6.96 -16.02
CA VAL A 33 -14.28 -8.13 -15.31
C VAL A 33 -13.34 -8.57 -14.18
N GLY A 34 -13.90 -8.74 -12.98
CA GLY A 34 -13.19 -9.26 -11.81
C GLY A 34 -12.25 -8.27 -11.11
N HIS A 35 -12.19 -7.01 -11.55
CA HIS A 35 -11.38 -5.97 -10.91
C HIS A 35 -12.28 -4.95 -10.19
N PRO A 36 -11.86 -4.39 -9.05
CA PRO A 36 -12.58 -3.29 -8.40
C PRO A 36 -12.67 -2.06 -9.30
N ALA A 37 -13.87 -1.51 -9.41
CA ALA A 37 -14.15 -0.24 -10.06
C ALA A 37 -14.63 0.77 -9.01
N SER A 38 -14.15 2.01 -9.06
CA SER A 38 -14.54 3.07 -8.13
C SER A 38 -15.21 4.25 -8.82
N VAL A 39 -16.23 4.80 -8.15
CA VAL A 39 -16.97 6.00 -8.56
C VAL A 39 -17.01 6.98 -7.40
N THR A 40 -16.43 8.15 -7.59
CA THR A 40 -16.49 9.26 -6.63
C THR A 40 -17.79 10.04 -6.83
N ILE A 41 -18.53 10.25 -5.74
CA ILE A 41 -19.79 10.99 -5.69
C ILE A 41 -19.54 12.27 -4.90
N VAL A 42 -19.80 13.42 -5.53
CA VAL A 42 -19.68 14.74 -4.90
C VAL A 42 -21.08 15.27 -4.63
N THR A 43 -21.44 15.39 -3.36
CA THR A 43 -22.74 15.98 -2.98
C THR A 43 -22.69 17.49 -3.07
N ARG A 44 -23.73 18.07 -3.67
CA ARG A 44 -23.87 19.52 -3.85
C ARG A 44 -25.13 20.05 -3.18
N ASP A 45 -25.08 21.30 -2.74
CA ASP A 45 -26.26 22.02 -2.26
C ASP A 45 -27.12 22.55 -3.43
N LYS A 46 -28.28 23.16 -3.13
CA LYS A 46 -29.17 23.77 -4.13
C LYS A 46 -28.50 24.89 -4.95
N SER A 47 -27.42 25.50 -4.46
CA SER A 47 -26.66 26.54 -5.16
C SER A 47 -25.54 25.99 -6.05
N GLY A 48 -25.31 24.67 -6.04
CA GLY A 48 -24.22 24.00 -6.77
C GLY A 48 -22.89 24.00 -6.02
N GLY A 49 -22.87 24.49 -4.78
CA GLY A 49 -21.71 24.45 -3.90
C GLY A 49 -21.39 23.00 -3.48
N ALA A 50 -20.12 22.64 -3.47
CA ALA A 50 -19.69 21.35 -2.93
C ALA A 50 -19.92 21.34 -1.41
N CYS A 51 -20.53 20.28 -0.92
CA CYS A 51 -20.77 20.11 0.51
C CYS A 51 -19.46 19.82 1.21
N LYS A 52 -19.35 20.20 2.49
CA LYS A 52 -18.14 20.06 3.30
C LYS A 52 -18.32 19.11 4.49
N SER A 53 -19.44 18.41 4.55
CA SER A 53 -19.79 17.48 5.62
C SER A 53 -20.37 16.20 5.01
N GLY A 54 -20.07 15.06 5.64
CA GLY A 54 -20.65 13.77 5.26
C GLY A 54 -21.98 13.45 5.95
N ASN A 55 -22.26 12.15 6.02
CA ASN A 55 -23.48 11.51 6.53
C ASN A 55 -24.73 11.71 5.68
N ALA A 56 -24.59 12.03 4.40
CA ALA A 56 -25.70 11.98 3.47
C ALA A 56 -26.10 10.53 3.19
N ILE A 57 -27.39 10.30 3.02
CA ILE A 57 -27.92 8.97 2.72
C ILE A 57 -27.80 8.75 1.22
N LEU A 58 -26.82 7.94 0.81
CA LEU A 58 -26.60 7.51 -0.56
C LEU A 58 -26.92 6.03 -0.72
N SER A 59 -27.47 5.67 -1.87
CA SER A 59 -27.60 4.28 -2.32
C SER A 59 -27.01 4.14 -3.73
N ALA A 60 -26.41 2.97 -3.97
CA ALA A 60 -25.75 2.64 -5.21
C ALA A 60 -26.10 1.20 -5.58
N GLU A 61 -26.64 1.02 -6.78
CA GLU A 61 -27.07 -0.29 -7.28
C GLU A 61 -26.56 -0.47 -8.70
N VAL A 62 -25.80 -1.54 -8.93
CA VAL A 62 -25.32 -1.93 -10.25
C VAL A 62 -26.23 -3.04 -10.78
N PHE A 63 -27.07 -2.71 -11.75
CA PHE A 63 -27.96 -3.65 -12.42
C PHE A 63 -27.25 -4.32 -13.57
N THR A 64 -27.31 -5.63 -13.58
CA THR A 64 -26.85 -6.46 -14.69
C THR A 64 -27.92 -6.52 -15.80
N PRO A 65 -27.54 -6.87 -17.04
CA PRO A 65 -28.52 -7.12 -18.09
C PRO A 65 -29.46 -8.31 -17.79
N ASP A 66 -29.07 -9.21 -16.90
CA ASP A 66 -29.91 -10.35 -16.46
C ASP A 66 -30.84 -10.03 -15.27
N GLY A 67 -30.83 -8.78 -14.78
CA GLY A 67 -31.70 -8.30 -13.71
C GLY A 67 -31.20 -8.60 -12.28
N SER A 68 -30.01 -9.17 -12.12
CA SER A 68 -29.34 -9.26 -10.84
C SER A 68 -28.69 -7.92 -10.43
N ILE A 69 -28.42 -7.79 -9.12
CA ILE A 69 -27.76 -6.60 -8.54
C ILE A 69 -26.36 -7.05 -8.10
N VAL A 70 -25.35 -6.26 -8.46
CA VAL A 70 -23.98 -6.45 -7.99
C VAL A 70 -23.78 -5.66 -6.70
N ASP A 71 -23.23 -6.34 -5.68
CA ASP A 71 -22.89 -5.73 -4.41
C ASP A 71 -21.74 -4.71 -4.55
N GLY A 72 -21.81 -3.64 -3.75
CA GLY A 72 -20.76 -2.64 -3.65
C GLY A 72 -20.81 -1.91 -2.32
N GLU A 73 -19.73 -1.20 -1.99
CA GLU A 73 -19.57 -0.48 -0.74
C GLU A 73 -19.54 1.03 -1.01
N ILE A 74 -20.31 1.81 -0.24
CA ILE A 74 -20.22 3.27 -0.22
C ILE A 74 -19.41 3.68 1.01
N VAL A 75 -18.30 4.36 0.77
CA VAL A 75 -17.44 4.95 1.80
C VAL A 75 -17.72 6.44 1.89
N ASP A 76 -18.11 6.93 3.08
CA ASP A 76 -18.27 8.35 3.36
C ASP A 76 -16.96 8.97 3.88
N HIS A 77 -16.40 9.93 3.14
CA HIS A 77 -15.16 10.62 3.52
C HIS A 77 -15.38 11.78 4.50
N LYS A 78 -16.63 12.01 4.94
CA LYS A 78 -17.03 13.03 5.93
C LYS A 78 -16.79 14.48 5.51
N ASN A 79 -16.49 14.71 4.24
CA ASN A 79 -16.20 16.02 3.66
C ASN A 79 -17.18 16.38 2.52
N GLY A 80 -18.29 15.65 2.35
CA GLY A 80 -19.25 15.84 1.26
C GLY A 80 -18.96 15.02 0.00
N THR A 81 -17.86 14.27 -0.03
CA THR A 81 -17.55 13.29 -1.07
C THR A 81 -17.68 11.86 -0.54
N TYR A 82 -18.09 10.96 -1.43
CA TYR A 82 -18.30 9.55 -1.14
C TYR A 82 -17.66 8.72 -2.25
N GLU A 83 -17.23 7.51 -1.94
CA GLU A 83 -16.65 6.59 -2.90
C GLU A 83 -17.49 5.32 -2.95
N PHE A 84 -18.00 4.97 -4.13
CA PHE A 84 -18.67 3.71 -4.38
C PHE A 84 -17.72 2.74 -5.07
N VAL A 85 -17.44 1.60 -4.43
CA VAL A 85 -16.55 0.55 -4.95
C VAL A 85 -17.34 -0.73 -5.21
N TYR A 86 -17.21 -1.30 -6.40
CA TYR A 86 -17.89 -2.54 -6.80
C TYR A 86 -17.01 -3.40 -7.69
N ILE A 87 -17.32 -4.70 -7.79
CA ILE A 87 -16.61 -5.66 -8.66
C ILE A 87 -17.62 -6.31 -9.58
N VAL A 88 -17.44 -6.18 -10.90
CA VAL A 88 -18.35 -6.82 -11.85
C VAL A 88 -17.82 -8.20 -12.25
N PRO A 89 -18.59 -9.30 -12.05
CA PRO A 89 -18.11 -10.66 -12.28
C PRO A 89 -18.15 -11.11 -13.74
N LYS A 90 -18.82 -10.36 -14.63
CA LYS A 90 -19.04 -10.73 -16.03
C LYS A 90 -18.97 -9.53 -16.96
N GLU A 91 -18.63 -9.77 -18.22
CA GLU A 91 -18.68 -8.77 -19.28
C GLU A 91 -20.13 -8.49 -19.69
N GLY A 92 -20.40 -7.29 -20.19
CA GLY A 92 -21.74 -6.88 -20.62
C GLY A 92 -22.03 -5.40 -20.39
N ASP A 93 -23.26 -5.02 -20.72
CA ASP A 93 -23.80 -3.68 -20.54
C ASP A 93 -24.60 -3.61 -19.23
N PHE A 94 -24.07 -2.88 -18.25
CA PHE A 94 -24.66 -2.71 -16.93
C PHE A 94 -25.23 -1.30 -16.80
N SER A 95 -26.05 -1.09 -15.78
CA SER A 95 -26.47 0.26 -15.39
C SER A 95 -26.24 0.52 -13.90
N LEU A 96 -25.67 1.67 -13.58
CA LEU A 96 -25.42 2.09 -12.20
C LEU A 96 -26.42 3.18 -11.80
N ALA A 97 -27.29 2.85 -10.85
CA ALA A 97 -28.15 3.81 -10.19
C ALA A 97 -27.45 4.36 -8.95
N LEU A 98 -27.25 5.68 -8.90
CA LEU A 98 -26.74 6.41 -7.75
C LEU A 98 -27.85 7.35 -7.28
N ARG A 99 -28.26 7.20 -6.03
CA ARG A 99 -29.35 7.99 -5.44
C ARG A 99 -28.93 8.66 -4.16
N LEU A 100 -29.32 9.91 -4.00
CA LEU A 100 -29.18 10.72 -2.81
C LEU A 100 -30.58 10.95 -2.22
N TYR A 101 -30.82 10.49 -1.00
CA TYR A 101 -32.16 10.49 -0.38
C TYR A 101 -33.23 9.87 -1.30
N ASP A 102 -32.95 8.67 -1.81
CA ASP A 102 -33.79 7.89 -2.75
C ASP A 102 -34.09 8.57 -4.09
N GLN A 103 -33.41 9.66 -4.44
CA GLN A 103 -33.55 10.35 -5.72
C GLN A 103 -32.28 10.24 -6.56
N HIS A 104 -32.42 9.97 -7.86
CA HIS A 104 -31.29 9.89 -8.78
C HIS A 104 -30.46 11.18 -8.81
N ILE A 105 -29.14 11.02 -8.73
CA ILE A 105 -28.22 12.14 -8.92
C ILE A 105 -28.07 12.50 -10.41
N LYS A 106 -27.40 13.62 -10.71
CA LYS A 106 -27.16 14.04 -12.09
C LYS A 106 -26.43 12.96 -12.89
N GLY A 107 -27.02 12.54 -14.01
CA GLY A 107 -26.47 11.52 -14.90
C GLY A 107 -26.84 10.08 -14.54
N SER A 108 -27.47 9.85 -13.39
CA SER A 108 -27.95 8.53 -13.01
C SER A 108 -29.32 8.21 -13.66
N PRO A 109 -29.56 6.97 -14.13
CA PRO A 109 -28.64 5.83 -14.14
C PRO A 109 -27.54 5.95 -15.21
N PHE A 110 -26.32 5.60 -14.85
CA PHE A 110 -25.16 5.58 -15.74
C PHE A 110 -25.10 4.27 -16.50
N LYS A 111 -24.74 4.30 -17.78
CA LYS A 111 -24.50 3.08 -18.58
C LYS A 111 -23.03 2.70 -18.45
N LEU A 112 -22.77 1.43 -18.16
CA LEU A 112 -21.43 0.89 -17.97
C LEU A 112 -21.19 -0.23 -18.98
N THR A 113 -20.07 -0.21 -19.70
CA THR A 113 -19.67 -1.29 -20.61
C THR A 113 -18.44 -2.00 -20.04
N ILE A 114 -18.60 -3.27 -19.68
CA ILE A 114 -17.56 -4.05 -18.98
C ILE A 114 -16.89 -4.98 -19.98
N THR A 115 -15.55 -4.94 -20.04
CA THR A 115 -14.75 -5.70 -21.00
C THR A 115 -13.82 -6.72 -20.32
N ARG A 116 -13.45 -7.79 -21.05
CA ARG A 116 -12.49 -8.81 -20.59
C ARG A 116 -11.05 -8.41 -20.97
N PRO A 117 -10.04 -8.68 -20.12
CA PRO A 117 -8.63 -8.51 -20.51
C PRO A 117 -8.27 -9.39 -21.72
N ALA A 118 -7.63 -8.82 -22.73
CA ALA A 118 -7.17 -9.57 -23.90
C ALA A 118 -5.98 -10.49 -23.52
N GLY A 119 -6.16 -11.81 -23.63
CA GLY A 119 -5.10 -12.79 -23.42
C GLY A 119 -4.15 -12.89 -24.61
N ILE A 120 -2.84 -12.82 -24.36
CA ILE A 120 -1.79 -13.10 -25.36
C ILE A 120 -1.77 -14.61 -25.61
N GLY A 121 -2.34 -15.01 -26.75
CA GLY A 121 -2.31 -16.38 -27.23
C GLY A 121 -0.93 -16.81 -27.73
N SER A 122 -0.55 -18.02 -27.33
CA SER A 122 0.55 -18.83 -27.83
C SER A 122 0.57 -18.99 -29.36
N SER A 123 1.75 -18.80 -29.98
CA SER A 123 2.05 -19.41 -31.28
C SER A 123 3.42 -20.09 -31.26
N GLU A 124 3.42 -21.43 -31.20
CA GLU A 124 4.55 -22.25 -31.63
C GLU A 124 4.80 -22.07 -33.13
N GLY A 125 6.07 -22.13 -33.56
CA GLY A 125 6.39 -22.09 -34.99
C GLY A 125 7.89 -22.04 -35.35
N ALA A 126 8.56 -23.20 -35.24
CA ALA A 126 9.67 -23.67 -36.08
C ALA A 126 11.00 -22.87 -36.20
N LYS A 127 12.05 -23.46 -35.61
CA LYS A 127 13.46 -23.25 -35.95
C LYS A 127 13.74 -23.62 -37.42
N ARG A 128 14.42 -22.75 -38.18
CA ARG A 128 15.39 -23.18 -39.23
C ARG A 128 16.61 -22.27 -39.29
N ARG A 129 17.79 -22.92 -39.21
CA ARG A 129 19.14 -22.40 -39.47
C ARG A 129 19.32 -22.03 -40.95
N GLY A 130 20.10 -20.98 -41.22
CA GLY A 130 20.67 -20.67 -42.53
C GLY A 130 21.94 -19.83 -42.39
N LYS A 131 23.05 -20.33 -42.96
CA LYS A 131 24.43 -19.83 -42.87
C LYS A 131 24.65 -18.49 -43.59
N SER A 132 25.63 -17.71 -43.12
CA SER A 132 26.31 -16.61 -43.83
C SER A 132 27.12 -17.11 -45.04
N PRO A 133 27.55 -16.22 -45.96
CA PRO A 133 28.87 -15.59 -45.77
C PRO A 133 28.93 -14.10 -46.15
N GLY A 134 29.82 -13.36 -45.49
CA GLY A 134 29.89 -11.90 -45.54
C GLY A 134 30.83 -11.29 -46.57
N GLN A 135 30.90 -9.95 -46.55
CA GLN A 135 32.01 -9.15 -47.06
C GLN A 135 32.21 -7.89 -46.20
N LYS A 136 33.46 -7.61 -45.86
CA LYS A 136 33.94 -6.39 -45.18
C LYS A 136 34.27 -5.30 -46.22
N LYS A 137 33.92 -4.04 -45.96
CA LYS A 137 34.74 -2.87 -46.33
C LYS A 137 34.65 -1.76 -45.27
N LYS A 138 35.81 -1.15 -44.98
CA LYS A 138 36.06 -0.07 -44.00
C LYS A 138 35.81 1.33 -44.62
N GLY A 139 35.17 2.20 -43.84
CA GLY A 139 35.63 3.57 -43.49
C GLY A 139 35.44 4.74 -44.46
N SER A 140 34.64 5.74 -44.07
CA SER A 140 34.91 7.19 -44.27
C SER A 140 33.98 8.04 -43.37
N LYS A 141 34.47 9.17 -42.86
CA LYS A 141 33.77 10.11 -41.96
C LYS A 141 33.23 11.33 -42.72
N ARG A 142 32.02 11.75 -42.29
CA ARG A 142 31.34 13.08 -42.33
C ARG A 142 30.89 13.67 -43.68
N ALA A 143 29.58 13.93 -43.79
CA ALA A 143 28.96 15.26 -43.62
C ALA A 143 27.42 15.19 -43.65
N SER A 144 26.80 16.23 -43.12
CA SER A 144 25.38 16.46 -42.82
C SER A 144 24.52 16.85 -44.03
N SER A 145 23.28 16.35 -44.09
CA SER A 145 22.07 16.99 -44.65
C SER A 145 20.89 16.03 -44.38
N ALA A 146 19.97 16.35 -43.46
CA ALA A 146 18.76 17.15 -43.65
C ALA A 146 17.65 16.43 -44.45
N LEU A 147 16.53 16.23 -43.75
CA LEU A 147 15.15 15.95 -44.18
C LEU A 147 14.76 14.48 -44.48
N GLY A 148 13.91 13.94 -43.59
CA GLY A 148 13.20 12.68 -43.76
C GLY A 148 12.34 12.31 -42.55
N THR A 149 11.15 12.94 -42.48
CA THR A 149 9.92 12.58 -41.74
C THR A 149 9.95 12.46 -40.19
N PRO A 150 9.01 13.13 -39.47
CA PRO A 150 8.86 12.93 -38.03
C PRO A 150 8.26 11.55 -37.77
N ARG A 151 9.06 10.65 -37.19
CA ARG A 151 8.54 9.47 -36.49
C ARG A 151 7.62 9.96 -35.38
N ARG A 152 6.30 9.78 -35.55
CA ARG A 152 5.34 9.79 -34.45
C ARG A 152 5.90 8.88 -33.36
N LYS A 153 6.29 9.47 -32.22
CA LYS A 153 6.37 8.73 -30.96
C LYS A 153 4.95 8.25 -30.69
N THR A 154 4.67 6.99 -30.97
CA THR A 154 3.55 6.27 -30.36
C THR A 154 3.88 6.15 -28.90
N GLN A 155 3.53 7.20 -28.15
CA GLN A 155 3.59 7.21 -26.71
C GLN A 155 2.22 6.69 -26.27
N ASN A 156 2.06 5.36 -26.24
CA ASN A 156 1.03 4.76 -25.42
C ASN A 156 1.57 4.87 -23.99
N PRO A 157 1.04 5.76 -23.13
CA PRO A 157 1.38 5.68 -21.72
C PRO A 157 0.79 4.37 -21.22
N ILE A 158 1.66 3.48 -20.73
CA ILE A 158 1.21 2.38 -19.89
C ILE A 158 0.74 3.06 -18.61
N GLU A 159 -0.57 3.11 -18.40
CA GLU A 159 -1.14 3.57 -17.14
C GLU A 159 -0.79 2.55 -16.07
N ASP A 160 -0.18 3.02 -14.98
CA ASP A 160 0.14 2.24 -13.79
C ASP A 160 -0.95 2.45 -12.73
N ASP A 161 -1.00 1.59 -11.71
CA ASP A 161 -1.98 1.69 -10.62
C ASP A 161 -1.68 2.86 -9.65
N LEU A 162 -0.90 3.86 -10.09
CA LEU A 162 -0.44 4.98 -9.28
C LEU A 162 -1.57 5.98 -9.03
N ILE A 163 -2.04 6.04 -7.78
CA ILE A 163 -3.10 6.99 -7.37
C ILE A 163 -2.56 8.43 -7.29
N PHE A 164 -1.41 8.64 -6.63
CA PHE A 164 -0.73 9.94 -6.57
C PHE A 164 0.75 9.80 -6.20
N ARG A 165 1.55 10.84 -6.48
CA ARG A 165 2.96 10.95 -6.07
C ARG A 165 3.20 12.27 -5.35
N ILE A 166 3.94 12.22 -4.26
CA ILE A 166 4.29 13.41 -3.47
C ILE A 166 5.80 13.49 -3.29
N GLY A 167 6.28 14.73 -3.36
CA GLY A 167 7.62 15.11 -2.98
C GLY A 167 8.61 15.10 -4.13
N THR A 168 9.67 15.88 -3.93
CA THR A 168 10.78 16.04 -4.87
C THR A 168 12.10 15.84 -4.15
N LYS A 169 13.19 15.67 -4.90
CA LYS A 169 14.51 15.53 -4.30
C LYS A 169 14.95 16.84 -3.65
N GLY A 170 15.28 16.80 -2.37
CA GLY A 170 15.83 17.97 -1.68
C GLY A 170 15.79 17.88 -0.16
N ARG A 171 15.85 19.03 0.49
CA ARG A 171 15.98 19.19 1.95
C ARG A 171 14.94 20.10 2.56
N ASN A 172 14.09 20.76 1.77
CA ASN A 172 13.01 21.61 2.28
C ASN A 172 11.83 20.77 2.78
N LYS A 173 10.78 21.44 3.26
CA LYS A 173 9.51 20.80 3.65
C LYS A 173 8.87 20.18 2.40
N GLY A 174 8.45 18.91 2.48
CA GLY A 174 7.89 18.17 1.35
C GLY A 174 8.95 17.62 0.38
N GLU A 175 10.24 17.84 0.62
CA GLU A 175 11.33 17.30 -0.18
C GLU A 175 12.05 16.17 0.55
N PHE A 176 12.59 15.21 -0.19
CA PHE A 176 13.23 14.01 0.35
C PHE A 176 14.63 13.79 -0.23
N THR A 177 15.56 13.32 0.59
CA THR A 177 16.90 12.93 0.12
C THR A 177 17.12 11.42 0.15
N ASN A 178 16.70 10.73 1.21
CA ASN A 178 16.80 9.27 1.28
C ASN A 178 15.67 8.66 2.14
N LEU A 179 14.56 8.36 1.46
CA LEU A 179 13.39 7.70 2.01
C LEU A 179 13.76 6.32 2.59
N GLN A 180 13.22 5.99 3.77
CA GLN A 180 13.43 4.69 4.40
C GLN A 180 12.10 4.04 4.78
N GLY A 181 11.55 4.37 5.95
CA GLY A 181 10.30 3.83 6.46
C GLY A 181 9.12 4.74 6.15
N VAL A 182 7.97 4.11 5.94
CA VAL A 182 6.66 4.76 5.83
C VAL A 182 5.71 4.13 6.86
N ALA A 183 4.86 4.94 7.47
CA ALA A 183 3.77 4.48 8.32
C ALA A 183 2.52 5.31 8.09
N ALA A 184 1.35 4.71 8.29
CA ALA A 184 0.07 5.40 8.27
C ALA A 184 -0.53 5.41 9.68
N SER A 185 -1.12 6.53 10.09
CA SER A 185 -1.96 6.61 11.30
C SER A 185 -3.42 6.38 10.94
N SER A 186 -4.22 5.88 11.88
CA SER A 186 -5.69 5.80 11.76
C SER A 186 -6.39 7.12 11.43
N THR A 187 -5.74 8.27 11.68
CA THR A 187 -6.25 9.60 11.35
C THR A 187 -5.93 10.07 9.92
N GLY A 188 -5.48 9.19 9.02
CA GLY A 188 -5.15 9.54 7.63
C GLY A 188 -3.86 10.33 7.48
N ARG A 189 -2.88 10.12 8.36
CA ARG A 189 -1.55 10.74 8.25
C ARG A 189 -0.54 9.72 7.76
N ILE A 190 0.26 10.11 6.79
CA ILE A 190 1.42 9.37 6.29
C ILE A 190 2.67 9.97 6.94
N LEU A 191 3.46 9.13 7.58
CA LEU A 191 4.73 9.49 8.18
C LEU A 191 5.86 8.87 7.38
N ILE A 192 6.85 9.68 7.04
CA ILE A 192 7.98 9.27 6.22
C ILE A 192 9.27 9.59 6.96
N ALA A 193 10.09 8.56 7.19
CA ALA A 193 11.44 8.73 7.70
C ALA A 193 12.41 9.04 6.57
N ASP A 194 13.04 10.21 6.63
CA ASP A 194 14.11 10.62 5.72
C ASP A 194 15.45 10.58 6.46
N SER A 195 16.21 9.53 6.15
CA SER A 195 17.45 9.22 6.84
C SER A 195 18.55 10.27 6.61
N ASN A 196 18.67 10.79 5.39
CA ASN A 196 19.74 11.72 5.03
C ASN A 196 19.40 13.17 5.43
N ASN A 197 18.12 13.49 5.54
CA ASN A 197 17.64 14.75 6.11
C ASN A 197 17.45 14.69 7.63
N GLN A 198 17.73 13.53 8.24
CA GLN A 198 17.62 13.24 9.67
C GLN A 198 16.30 13.72 10.29
N CYS A 199 15.19 13.48 9.60
CA CYS A 199 13.90 13.97 10.01
C CYS A 199 12.79 12.99 9.68
N VAL A 200 11.64 13.18 10.33
CA VAL A 200 10.38 12.57 9.95
C VAL A 200 9.44 13.67 9.44
N GLN A 201 8.83 13.41 8.30
CA GLN A 201 7.83 14.29 7.70
C GLN A 201 6.45 13.64 7.82
N VAL A 202 5.47 14.44 8.24
CA VAL A 202 4.07 14.06 8.38
C VAL A 202 3.31 14.75 7.26
N ILE A 203 2.61 13.94 6.48
CA ILE A 203 1.86 14.32 5.29
C ILE A 203 0.43 13.83 5.49
N PHE A 204 -0.58 14.58 5.04
CA PHE A 204 -1.96 14.11 5.05
C PHE A 204 -2.28 13.33 3.77
N SER A 205 -3.04 12.23 3.93
CA SER A 205 -3.28 11.24 2.87
C SER A 205 -4.14 11.72 1.71
N ASN A 206 -5.01 12.72 1.90
CA ASN A 206 -6.08 12.97 0.93
C ASN A 206 -5.63 13.81 -0.28
N GLU A 207 -4.63 14.68 -0.10
CA GLU A 207 -4.08 15.53 -1.18
C GLU A 207 -2.54 15.54 -1.22
N GLY A 208 -1.91 14.85 -0.27
CA GLY A 208 -0.47 14.86 -0.12
C GLY A 208 0.12 16.14 0.47
N GLU A 209 -0.71 16.90 1.17
CA GLU A 209 -0.29 18.16 1.78
C GLU A 209 0.70 17.91 2.93
N PHE A 210 1.83 18.63 2.88
CA PHE A 210 2.80 18.63 3.96
C PHE A 210 2.19 19.27 5.21
N LYS A 211 2.15 18.52 6.31
CA LYS A 211 1.67 19.04 7.60
C LYS A 211 2.81 19.59 8.45
N SER A 212 3.76 18.72 8.76
CA SER A 212 4.77 19.02 9.78
C SER A 212 6.03 18.18 9.58
N ARG A 213 7.15 18.70 10.03
CA ARG A 213 8.44 18.02 10.04
C ARG A 213 9.09 18.22 11.39
N PHE A 214 9.67 17.16 11.91
CA PHE A 214 10.45 17.21 13.14
C PHE A 214 11.67 16.29 13.05
N GLY A 215 12.60 16.46 13.98
CA GLY A 215 13.91 15.82 13.98
C GLY A 215 15.02 16.85 13.89
N VAL A 216 15.98 16.72 14.81
CA VAL A 216 17.19 17.54 14.85
C VAL A 216 18.38 16.61 14.70
N ARG A 217 19.31 16.93 13.80
CA ARG A 217 20.51 16.12 13.60
C ARG A 217 21.32 16.02 14.90
N GLY A 218 21.66 14.81 15.31
CA GLY A 218 22.62 14.60 16.39
C GLY A 218 22.51 13.25 17.08
N ARG A 219 23.24 13.13 18.19
CA ARG A 219 23.46 11.87 18.94
C ARG A 219 23.00 11.96 20.40
N SER A 220 22.19 12.95 20.73
CA SER A 220 21.57 13.09 22.06
C SER A 220 20.13 12.55 22.02
N PRO A 221 19.53 12.18 23.16
CA PRO A 221 18.11 11.86 23.22
C PRO A 221 17.24 12.95 22.59
N GLY A 222 16.27 12.56 21.74
CA GLY A 222 15.45 13.47 20.96
C GLY A 222 16.06 13.96 19.64
N GLN A 223 17.35 13.71 19.41
CA GLN A 223 18.00 13.94 18.12
C GLN A 223 17.99 12.67 17.26
N LEU A 224 18.08 12.85 15.94
CA LEU A 224 18.11 11.78 14.95
C LEU A 224 19.43 11.84 14.17
N GLN A 225 20.08 10.70 13.96
CA GLN A 225 21.31 10.58 13.19
C GLN A 225 21.07 9.84 11.88
N ARG A 226 20.40 8.68 11.93
CA ARG A 226 19.96 7.96 10.73
C ARG A 226 18.62 7.27 10.98
N PRO A 227 17.51 8.03 10.97
CA PRO A 227 16.18 7.47 11.16
C PRO A 227 15.83 6.54 9.98
N THR A 228 15.40 5.33 10.28
CA THR A 228 15.08 4.29 9.28
C THR A 228 13.61 3.94 9.32
N GLY A 229 13.19 3.14 10.30
CA GLY A 229 11.81 2.70 10.45
C GLY A 229 11.01 3.72 11.24
N VAL A 230 9.75 3.89 10.85
CA VAL A 230 8.77 4.69 11.58
C VAL A 230 7.52 3.83 11.76
N ALA A 231 6.90 3.92 12.93
CA ALA A 231 5.60 3.32 13.23
C ALA A 231 4.78 4.28 14.09
N VAL A 232 3.46 4.11 14.07
CA VAL A 232 2.53 4.89 14.89
C VAL A 232 1.88 3.95 15.89
N HIS A 233 2.06 4.23 17.18
CA HIS A 233 1.38 3.52 18.25
C HIS A 233 -0.10 3.94 18.31
N PRO A 234 -1.03 3.07 18.76
CA PRO A 234 -2.45 3.42 18.92
C PRO A 234 -2.72 4.68 19.78
N SER A 235 -1.82 5.03 20.70
CA SER A 235 -1.85 6.29 21.48
C SER A 235 -1.60 7.56 20.63
N GLY A 236 -1.19 7.40 19.37
CA GLY A 236 -0.70 8.47 18.49
C GLY A 236 0.79 8.77 18.64
N ASP A 237 1.51 8.08 19.52
CA ASP A 237 2.96 8.23 19.64
C ASP A 237 3.68 7.70 18.39
N ILE A 238 4.72 8.40 17.97
CA ILE A 238 5.53 8.08 16.80
C ILE A 238 6.81 7.39 17.27
N ILE A 239 7.05 6.20 16.77
CA ILE A 239 8.19 5.38 17.15
C ILE A 239 9.15 5.32 15.96
N ILE A 240 10.42 5.67 16.21
CA ILE A 240 11.43 5.82 15.16
C ILE A 240 12.67 5.01 15.50
N ALA A 241 13.05 4.08 14.63
CA ALA A 241 14.33 3.39 14.72
C ALA A 241 15.45 4.29 14.18
N ASP A 242 16.53 4.43 14.93
CA ASP A 242 17.72 5.18 14.51
C ASP A 242 18.92 4.24 14.43
N TYR A 243 19.35 3.97 13.19
CA TYR A 243 20.38 2.96 12.93
C TYR A 243 21.73 3.34 13.54
N ASP A 244 22.14 4.61 13.40
CA ASP A 244 23.48 5.05 13.80
C ASP A 244 23.55 5.41 15.29
N ASN A 245 22.46 5.93 15.85
CA ASN A 245 22.34 6.13 17.30
C ASN A 245 22.10 4.80 18.06
N LYS A 246 21.65 3.75 17.36
CA LYS A 246 21.45 2.40 17.90
C LYS A 246 20.42 2.35 19.04
N TRP A 247 19.35 3.10 18.88
CA TRP A 247 18.18 3.04 19.75
C TRP A 247 16.91 3.31 18.95
N VAL A 248 15.77 3.09 19.59
CA VAL A 248 14.47 3.52 19.08
C VAL A 248 13.98 4.70 19.90
N SER A 249 13.53 5.76 19.26
CA SER A 249 13.02 6.97 19.92
C SER A 249 11.50 7.00 19.85
N ILE A 250 10.85 7.41 20.94
CA ILE A 250 9.42 7.62 21.01
C ILE A 250 9.16 9.13 21.07
N PHE A 251 8.33 9.61 20.15
CA PHE A 251 7.88 10.99 20.06
C PHE A 251 6.37 11.04 20.24
N SER A 252 5.84 12.18 20.72
CA SER A 252 4.39 12.44 20.66
C SER A 252 3.92 12.63 19.22
N CYS A 253 2.61 12.66 19.01
CA CYS A 253 2.00 13.02 17.71
C CYS A 253 2.36 14.43 17.21
N GLU A 254 2.90 15.28 18.09
CA GLU A 254 3.42 16.63 17.79
C GLU A 254 4.93 16.65 17.49
N GLY A 255 5.62 15.51 17.59
CA GLY A 255 7.06 15.41 17.37
C GLY A 255 7.91 15.81 18.58
N LYS A 256 7.35 15.84 19.80
CA LYS A 256 8.13 16.06 21.04
C LYS A 256 8.71 14.75 21.54
N PHE A 257 9.99 14.73 21.89
CA PHE A 257 10.65 13.53 22.40
C PHE A 257 10.07 13.12 23.77
N LYS A 258 9.73 11.85 23.93
CA LYS A 258 9.21 11.27 25.17
C LYS A 258 10.22 10.35 25.84
N ALA A 259 10.72 9.37 25.11
CA ALA A 259 11.58 8.31 25.65
C ALA A 259 12.43 7.64 24.56
N LYS A 260 13.41 6.83 24.98
CA LYS A 260 14.19 5.96 24.10
C LYS A 260 14.17 4.52 24.59
N LEU A 261 14.18 3.56 23.66
CA LEU A 261 14.18 2.12 23.91
C LEU A 261 15.46 1.47 23.34
N GLY A 262 15.88 0.36 23.94
CA GLY A 262 16.93 -0.49 23.37
C GLY A 262 18.36 0.09 23.39
N SER A 263 18.58 1.22 24.06
CA SER A 263 19.90 1.83 24.22
C SER A 263 20.89 0.83 24.83
N GLY A 264 22.00 0.56 24.14
CA GLY A 264 23.02 -0.41 24.56
C GLY A 264 22.66 -1.89 24.28
N ARG A 265 21.47 -2.17 23.74
CA ARG A 265 21.03 -3.52 23.34
C ARG A 265 20.98 -3.69 21.82
N LEU A 266 20.63 -2.61 21.11
CA LEU A 266 20.53 -2.60 19.66
C LEU A 266 21.90 -2.27 19.03
N MET A 267 22.18 -2.89 17.88
CA MET A 267 23.40 -2.71 17.08
C MET A 267 23.15 -1.91 15.80
N GLY A 268 21.97 -2.05 15.21
CA GLY A 268 21.57 -1.35 13.98
C GLY A 268 20.09 -1.56 13.66
N PRO A 269 19.17 -0.92 14.40
CA PRO A 269 17.74 -1.07 14.17
C PRO A 269 17.36 -0.50 12.80
N LYS A 270 16.53 -1.23 12.05
CA LYS A 270 15.94 -0.78 10.78
C LYS A 270 14.44 -0.67 10.88
N GLY A 271 13.74 -1.80 10.83
CA GLY A 271 12.30 -1.90 10.91
C GLY A 271 11.77 -1.67 12.31
N VAL A 272 10.61 -1.02 12.39
CA VAL A 272 9.85 -0.91 13.62
C VAL A 272 8.36 -1.06 13.30
N SER A 273 7.65 -1.80 14.13
CA SER A 273 6.20 -1.97 14.07
C SER A 273 5.62 -2.05 15.49
N VAL A 274 4.31 -1.96 15.59
CA VAL A 274 3.58 -2.02 16.87
C VAL A 274 2.51 -3.11 16.75
N ASP A 275 2.40 -3.98 17.74
CA ASP A 275 1.32 -4.98 17.81
C ASP A 275 0.03 -4.38 18.39
N GLU A 276 -1.05 -5.15 18.41
CA GLU A 276 -2.33 -4.71 18.97
C GLU A 276 -2.26 -4.45 20.48
N ASN A 277 -1.29 -5.05 21.17
CA ASN A 277 -1.07 -4.87 22.61
C ASN A 277 -0.23 -3.62 22.93
N GLY A 278 0.26 -2.90 21.92
CA GLY A 278 1.12 -1.73 22.08
C GLY A 278 2.60 -2.05 22.35
N HIS A 279 3.02 -3.30 22.14
CA HIS A 279 4.44 -3.65 22.14
C HIS A 279 5.13 -3.15 20.88
N VAL A 280 6.40 -2.79 21.03
CA VAL A 280 7.24 -2.26 19.97
C VAL A 280 8.15 -3.37 19.45
N ILE A 281 7.91 -3.82 18.22
CA ILE A 281 8.74 -4.80 17.54
C ILE A 281 9.81 -4.06 16.77
N VAL A 282 11.07 -4.41 17.01
CA VAL A 282 12.25 -3.77 16.42
C VAL A 282 13.09 -4.81 15.70
N VAL A 283 13.28 -4.61 14.41
CA VAL A 283 14.17 -5.45 13.60
C VAL A 283 15.57 -4.87 13.67
N ASP A 284 16.48 -5.58 14.32
CA ASP A 284 17.90 -5.24 14.33
C ASP A 284 18.61 -5.89 13.15
N ASN A 285 18.83 -5.07 12.12
CA ASN A 285 19.46 -5.49 10.88
C ASN A 285 20.91 -5.94 11.09
N LYS A 286 21.64 -5.27 11.99
CA LYS A 286 23.07 -5.56 12.20
C LYS A 286 23.27 -6.78 13.09
N ALA A 287 22.42 -6.95 14.10
CA ALA A 287 22.42 -8.13 14.97
C ALA A 287 21.75 -9.36 14.33
N CYS A 288 20.96 -9.20 13.27
CA CYS A 288 20.11 -10.25 12.70
C CYS A 288 19.11 -10.83 13.72
N THR A 289 18.48 -9.97 14.50
CA THR A 289 17.60 -10.34 15.61
C THR A 289 16.39 -9.41 15.64
N VAL A 290 15.24 -9.93 16.03
CA VAL A 290 14.03 -9.16 16.31
C VAL A 290 13.87 -9.02 17.82
N PHE A 291 13.58 -7.81 18.28
CA PHE A 291 13.34 -7.50 19.69
C PHE A 291 11.91 -7.03 19.88
N ILE A 292 11.26 -7.45 20.96
CA ILE A 292 9.93 -6.96 21.36
C ILE A 292 10.06 -6.23 22.69
N PHE A 293 9.72 -4.95 22.70
CA PHE A 293 9.78 -4.09 23.88
C PHE A 293 8.39 -3.64 24.32
N GLN A 294 8.23 -3.44 25.63
CA GLN A 294 7.17 -2.57 26.14
C GLN A 294 7.57 -1.10 25.90
N LEU A 295 6.58 -0.20 25.83
CA LEU A 295 6.81 1.25 25.79
C LEU A 295 7.61 1.77 27.01
N THR A 296 7.61 1.04 28.12
CA THR A 296 8.42 1.33 29.32
C THR A 296 9.93 1.10 29.11
N GLY A 297 10.34 0.43 28.02
CA GLY A 297 11.72 0.04 27.76
C GLY A 297 12.07 -1.39 28.20
N LYS A 298 11.16 -2.09 28.88
CA LYS A 298 11.37 -3.49 29.27
C LYS A 298 11.38 -4.38 28.02
N LEU A 299 12.42 -5.21 27.89
CA LEU A 299 12.48 -6.25 26.86
C LEU A 299 11.54 -7.40 27.26
N ILE A 300 10.64 -7.78 26.36
CA ILE A 300 9.73 -8.93 26.53
C ILE A 300 10.42 -10.18 26.02
N THR A 301 10.82 -10.17 24.75
CA THR A 301 11.48 -11.30 24.10
C THR A 301 12.41 -10.81 22.99
N LYS A 302 13.30 -11.69 22.55
CA LYS A 302 14.11 -11.53 21.35
C LYS A 302 14.29 -12.88 20.67
N PHE A 303 14.30 -12.89 19.35
CA PHE A 303 14.52 -14.10 18.57
C PHE A 303 15.25 -13.79 17.27
N GLY A 304 15.85 -14.82 16.68
CA GLY A 304 16.68 -14.68 15.49
C GLY A 304 18.18 -14.63 15.79
N SER A 305 18.95 -15.23 14.91
CA SER A 305 20.41 -15.16 14.88
C SER A 305 20.90 -15.07 13.43
N ARG A 306 22.16 -14.71 13.21
CA ARG A 306 22.70 -14.59 11.86
C ARG A 306 22.77 -15.95 11.14
N GLY A 307 22.22 -16.03 9.94
CA GLY A 307 22.31 -17.22 9.08
C GLY A 307 21.13 -17.36 8.12
N ASN A 308 21.03 -18.54 7.51
CA ASN A 308 20.06 -18.82 6.44
C ASN A 308 18.99 -19.83 6.87
N GLY A 309 19.08 -20.36 8.09
CA GLY A 309 18.09 -21.25 8.67
C GLY A 309 16.74 -20.58 8.92
N ASP A 310 15.76 -21.41 9.26
CA ASP A 310 14.35 -21.01 9.40
C ASP A 310 14.11 -20.00 10.52
N LYS A 311 14.81 -20.13 11.65
CA LYS A 311 14.82 -19.16 12.76
C LYS A 311 16.00 -18.18 12.71
N GLN A 312 16.70 -18.06 11.58
CA GLN A 312 17.85 -17.18 11.40
C GLN A 312 17.54 -16.05 10.42
N PHE A 313 18.37 -15.01 10.40
CA PHE A 313 18.23 -13.90 9.45
C PHE A 313 19.56 -13.49 8.84
N ALA A 314 19.51 -12.98 7.62
CA ALA A 314 20.64 -12.38 6.93
C ALA A 314 20.27 -10.94 6.52
N GLY A 315 20.50 -10.00 7.44
CA GLY A 315 20.17 -8.59 7.25
C GLY A 315 18.66 -8.33 7.19
N PRO A 316 17.89 -8.71 8.23
CA PRO A 316 16.45 -8.48 8.24
C PRO A 316 16.16 -6.98 8.17
N HIS A 317 15.08 -6.59 7.49
CA HIS A 317 14.86 -5.20 7.07
C HIS A 317 13.69 -4.52 7.80
N PHE A 318 12.45 -4.87 7.43
CA PHE A 318 11.24 -4.33 8.06
C PHE A 318 10.39 -5.44 8.68
N ALA A 319 9.47 -5.03 9.53
CA ALA A 319 8.46 -5.92 10.10
C ALA A 319 7.08 -5.30 10.01
N ALA A 320 6.07 -6.17 9.90
CA ALA A 320 4.66 -5.85 10.06
C ALA A 320 4.04 -6.85 11.04
N VAL A 321 2.89 -6.50 11.61
CA VAL A 321 2.13 -7.37 12.49
C VAL A 321 0.74 -7.52 11.90
N ASN A 322 0.23 -8.75 11.82
CA ASN A 322 -1.13 -9.01 11.36
C ASN A 322 -2.13 -9.02 12.53
N LYS A 323 -3.43 -9.19 12.23
CA LYS A 323 -4.50 -9.25 13.24
C LYS A 323 -4.41 -10.42 14.22
N ASN A 324 -3.58 -11.43 13.90
CA ASN A 324 -3.32 -12.56 14.79
C ASN A 324 -2.12 -12.32 15.71
N ASN A 325 -1.56 -11.09 15.72
CA ASN A 325 -0.29 -10.73 16.38
C ASN A 325 0.92 -11.51 15.85
N GLU A 326 0.86 -12.07 14.65
CA GLU A 326 2.02 -12.72 14.02
C GLU A 326 2.94 -11.65 13.41
N ILE A 327 4.24 -11.84 13.60
CA ILE A 327 5.30 -10.90 13.21
C ILE A 327 5.86 -11.34 11.86
N ILE A 328 5.63 -10.54 10.84
CA ILE A 328 6.08 -10.80 9.48
C ILE A 328 7.33 -9.97 9.24
N VAL A 329 8.45 -10.63 8.91
CA VAL A 329 9.77 -10.01 8.76
C VAL A 329 10.33 -10.26 7.36
N THR A 330 10.81 -9.21 6.70
CA THR A 330 11.53 -9.31 5.44
C THR A 330 13.01 -9.62 5.69
N ASP A 331 13.51 -10.69 5.07
CA ASP A 331 14.88 -11.17 5.21
C ASP A 331 15.67 -10.86 3.93
N PHE A 332 16.33 -9.71 3.93
CA PHE A 332 16.90 -9.07 2.74
C PHE A 332 17.87 -9.99 1.97
N HIS A 333 18.90 -10.51 2.62
CA HIS A 333 19.90 -11.35 1.92
C HIS A 333 19.46 -12.80 1.73
N ASN A 334 18.39 -13.24 2.39
CA ASN A 334 17.81 -14.56 2.19
C ASN A 334 16.64 -14.55 1.21
N HIS A 335 16.32 -13.41 0.59
CA HIS A 335 15.30 -13.29 -0.46
C HIS A 335 13.94 -13.89 -0.05
N SER A 336 13.58 -13.76 1.22
CA SER A 336 12.41 -14.41 1.80
C SER A 336 11.70 -13.54 2.83
N VAL A 337 10.45 -13.90 3.10
CA VAL A 337 9.63 -13.34 4.17
C VAL A 337 9.33 -14.46 5.14
N LYS A 338 9.46 -14.17 6.43
CA LYS A 338 9.29 -15.13 7.53
C LYS A 338 8.25 -14.60 8.50
N VAL A 339 7.32 -15.46 8.91
CA VAL A 339 6.23 -15.13 9.82
C VAL A 339 6.44 -15.88 11.13
N PHE A 340 6.41 -15.17 12.24
CA PHE A 340 6.67 -15.69 13.57
C PHE A 340 5.51 -15.43 14.52
N THR A 341 5.34 -16.29 15.52
CA THR A 341 4.50 -15.97 16.68
C THR A 341 5.18 -14.90 17.54
N PRO A 342 4.46 -14.22 18.45
CA PRO A 342 5.06 -13.30 19.42
C PRO A 342 6.18 -13.92 20.26
N GLU A 343 6.14 -15.23 20.50
CA GLU A 343 7.14 -15.99 21.26
C GLU A 343 8.42 -16.24 20.45
N GLY A 344 8.40 -16.00 19.13
CA GLY A 344 9.53 -16.21 18.23
C GLY A 344 9.56 -17.57 17.54
N GLU A 345 8.44 -18.31 17.54
CA GLU A 345 8.30 -19.56 16.81
C GLU A 345 7.96 -19.30 15.35
N LEU A 346 8.57 -20.04 14.41
CA LEU A 346 8.32 -19.84 12.99
C LEU A 346 6.96 -20.48 12.62
N VAL A 347 6.07 -19.67 12.05
CA VAL A 347 4.78 -20.12 11.51
C VAL A 347 4.97 -20.58 10.06
N LEU A 348 5.51 -19.69 9.21
CA LEU A 348 5.75 -19.99 7.81
C LEU A 348 6.86 -19.12 7.22
N LYS A 349 7.39 -19.57 6.08
CA LYS A 349 8.40 -18.89 5.28
C LYS A 349 8.03 -19.03 3.81
N PHE A 350 8.12 -17.93 3.06
CA PHE A 350 7.93 -17.92 1.61
C PHE A 350 8.92 -16.98 0.94
N GLY A 351 9.06 -17.10 -0.38
CA GLY A 351 10.05 -16.37 -1.15
C GLY A 351 11.30 -17.17 -1.47
N SER A 352 11.86 -16.90 -2.65
CA SER A 352 13.16 -17.41 -3.09
C SER A 352 13.82 -16.37 -3.99
N ASN A 353 15.14 -16.46 -4.20
CA ASN A 353 15.83 -15.52 -5.05
C ASN A 353 15.38 -15.66 -6.51
N GLY A 354 14.98 -14.54 -7.13
CA GLY A 354 14.63 -14.50 -8.55
C GLY A 354 13.68 -13.36 -8.91
N GLU A 355 13.13 -13.43 -10.12
CA GLU A 355 12.27 -12.40 -10.72
C GLU A 355 10.84 -12.92 -11.01
N GLY A 356 10.60 -14.24 -10.85
CA GLY A 356 9.29 -14.86 -11.07
C GLY A 356 8.26 -14.58 -9.97
N ASN A 357 7.02 -15.02 -10.17
CA ASN A 357 5.95 -14.87 -9.17
C ASN A 357 6.33 -15.57 -7.85
N GLY A 358 6.23 -14.83 -6.75
CA GLY A 358 6.65 -15.31 -5.44
C GLY A 358 8.16 -15.42 -5.23
N GLN A 359 8.97 -14.88 -6.14
CA GLN A 359 10.42 -14.73 -5.97
C GLN A 359 10.77 -13.27 -5.69
N PHE A 360 11.78 -13.07 -4.84
CA PHE A 360 12.23 -11.75 -4.40
C PHE A 360 13.69 -11.52 -4.72
N ASN A 361 14.05 -10.26 -4.97
CA ASN A 361 15.43 -9.82 -5.01
C ASN A 361 15.69 -8.74 -3.95
N ALA A 362 15.97 -9.19 -2.73
CA ALA A 362 16.23 -8.33 -1.58
C ALA A 362 14.97 -7.55 -1.11
N PRO A 363 13.99 -8.26 -0.51
CA PRO A 363 12.76 -7.65 -0.02
C PRO A 363 13.05 -6.67 1.11
N THR A 364 12.34 -5.54 1.13
CA THR A 364 12.55 -4.45 2.08
C THR A 364 11.28 -4.15 2.89
N GLY A 365 10.44 -3.22 2.44
CA GLY A 365 9.20 -2.84 3.13
C GLY A 365 8.20 -3.99 3.18
N VAL A 366 7.45 -4.09 4.27
CA VAL A 366 6.34 -5.03 4.41
C VAL A 366 5.19 -4.39 5.16
N ALA A 367 3.97 -4.67 4.73
CA ALA A 367 2.73 -4.24 5.36
C ALA A 367 1.69 -5.36 5.28
N VAL A 368 0.65 -5.28 6.10
CA VAL A 368 -0.50 -6.19 6.06
C VAL A 368 -1.75 -5.34 5.86
N ASP A 369 -2.58 -5.70 4.89
CA ASP A 369 -3.84 -5.01 4.64
C ASP A 369 -4.96 -5.45 5.60
N ILE A 370 -6.13 -4.83 5.48
CA ILE A 370 -7.29 -5.14 6.34
C ILE A 370 -7.83 -6.57 6.11
N ASN A 371 -7.54 -7.18 4.96
CA ASN A 371 -7.97 -8.53 4.61
C ASN A 371 -6.96 -9.60 5.06
N GLY A 372 -5.79 -9.19 5.56
CA GLY A 372 -4.71 -10.08 5.98
C GLY A 372 -3.70 -10.41 4.88
N ASN A 373 -3.76 -9.73 3.74
CA ASN A 373 -2.79 -9.91 2.66
C ASN A 373 -1.47 -9.23 3.03
N ILE A 374 -0.35 -9.87 2.69
CA ILE A 374 0.99 -9.36 2.97
C ILE A 374 1.51 -8.63 1.73
N ILE A 375 1.77 -7.34 1.85
CA ILE A 375 2.32 -6.50 0.78
C ILE A 375 3.81 -6.34 1.03
N VAL A 376 4.65 -6.67 0.05
CA VAL A 376 6.11 -6.67 0.18
C VAL A 376 6.74 -5.83 -0.93
N ALA A 377 7.61 -4.89 -0.57
CA ALA A 377 8.39 -4.12 -1.52
C ALA A 377 9.70 -4.86 -1.88
N ASP A 378 9.89 -5.18 -3.15
CA ASP A 378 11.08 -5.84 -3.69
C ASP A 378 12.05 -4.80 -4.26
N TRP A 379 13.11 -4.51 -3.50
CA TRP A 379 14.03 -3.43 -3.83
C TRP A 379 14.89 -3.72 -5.06
N GLY A 380 15.36 -4.96 -5.23
CA GLY A 380 16.23 -5.34 -6.33
C GLY A 380 15.49 -5.41 -7.66
N ASN A 381 14.22 -5.83 -7.63
CA ASN A 381 13.39 -5.91 -8.83
C ASN A 381 12.62 -4.61 -9.13
N ARG A 382 12.58 -3.65 -8.19
CA ARG A 382 11.77 -2.41 -8.27
C ARG A 382 10.27 -2.68 -8.40
N PHE A 383 9.77 -3.75 -7.78
CA PHE A 383 8.36 -4.12 -7.79
C PHE A 383 7.76 -4.10 -6.39
N VAL A 384 6.44 -4.02 -6.32
CA VAL A 384 5.69 -4.33 -5.10
C VAL A 384 4.88 -5.59 -5.35
N ASP A 385 5.15 -6.63 -4.59
CA ASP A 385 4.43 -7.90 -4.69
C ASP A 385 3.41 -8.01 -3.55
N MET A 386 2.15 -8.27 -3.87
CA MET A 386 1.06 -8.53 -2.93
C MET A 386 0.85 -10.04 -2.80
N PHE A 387 0.82 -10.57 -1.58
CA PHE A 387 0.60 -11.99 -1.31
C PHE A 387 -0.73 -12.21 -0.60
N LEU A 388 -1.58 -13.03 -1.20
CA LEU A 388 -2.82 -13.48 -0.59
C LEU A 388 -2.51 -14.64 0.37
N MET A 389 -2.98 -14.55 1.61
CA MET A 389 -3.05 -15.69 2.51
C MET A 389 -4.34 -16.44 2.21
N ALA A 390 -4.30 -17.46 1.35
CA ALA A 390 -5.45 -18.33 1.17
C ALA A 390 -5.49 -19.36 2.30
N ALA A 391 -6.58 -19.35 3.08
CA ALA A 391 -6.94 -20.52 3.88
C ALA A 391 -7.15 -21.69 2.91
N ALA A 392 -6.40 -22.78 3.09
CA ALA A 392 -6.59 -23.97 2.28
C ALA A 392 -8.06 -24.43 2.38
N PRO A 393 -8.71 -24.86 1.29
CA PRO A 393 -10.01 -25.51 1.39
C PRO A 393 -9.85 -26.72 2.32
N SER A 394 -10.72 -26.80 3.33
CA SER A 394 -10.73 -27.86 4.32
C SER A 394 -11.06 -29.19 3.64
N TYR A 395 -10.04 -29.91 3.18
CA TYR A 395 -10.15 -31.34 2.92
C TYR A 395 -9.80 -32.09 4.21
N PRO A 396 -10.68 -32.96 4.71
CA PRO A 396 -10.33 -33.79 5.85
C PRO A 396 -9.25 -34.78 5.41
N THR A 397 -8.25 -35.00 6.27
CA THR A 397 -7.15 -35.98 6.19
C THR A 397 -5.85 -35.54 5.50
N SER A 398 -4.99 -34.81 6.22
CA SER A 398 -3.59 -35.19 6.49
C SER A 398 -2.90 -34.11 7.35
N THR A 399 -1.92 -34.52 8.15
CA THR A 399 -1.31 -33.79 9.28
C THR A 399 -0.37 -32.63 8.92
N HIS A 400 -0.54 -31.99 7.77
CA HIS A 400 0.14 -30.73 7.46
C HIS A 400 -0.81 -29.81 6.67
N GLN A 401 -1.43 -28.84 7.36
CA GLN A 401 -2.05 -27.71 6.68
C GLN A 401 -0.95 -26.85 6.05
N GLN A 402 -0.77 -26.94 4.73
CA GLN A 402 0.05 -26.00 3.97
C GLN A 402 -0.81 -24.79 3.63
N THR A 403 -0.52 -23.63 4.25
CA THR A 403 -1.06 -22.35 3.80
C THR A 403 -0.44 -22.01 2.44
N LEU A 404 -1.26 -21.93 1.40
CA LEU A 404 -0.83 -21.52 0.07
C LEU A 404 -0.78 -19.99 0.02
N CYS A 405 0.41 -19.44 -0.18
CA CYS A 405 0.59 -18.01 -0.44
C CYS A 405 0.68 -17.80 -1.96
N THR A 406 -0.30 -17.14 -2.56
CA THR A 406 -0.25 -16.77 -3.98
C THR A 406 0.15 -15.30 -4.10
N GLY A 407 1.22 -15.02 -4.86
CA GLY A 407 1.72 -13.67 -5.09
C GLY A 407 1.17 -13.07 -6.38
N LEU A 408 0.69 -11.82 -6.31
CA LEU A 408 0.36 -10.94 -7.42
C LEU A 408 1.43 -9.84 -7.50
N LYS A 409 2.07 -9.66 -8.65
CA LYS A 409 3.06 -8.60 -8.86
C LYS A 409 2.40 -7.31 -9.31
N VAL A 410 2.74 -6.20 -8.68
CA VAL A 410 2.31 -4.85 -9.09
C VAL A 410 3.57 -4.04 -9.47
N TRP A 411 3.50 -3.37 -10.63
CA TRP A 411 4.61 -2.58 -11.17
C TRP A 411 4.59 -1.16 -10.56
N LEU A 412 5.78 -0.61 -10.27
CA LEU A 412 5.97 0.77 -9.77
C LEU A 412 6.45 1.73 -10.86
#